data_AF-A0A086IYV8-F1
#
_entry.id   AF-A0A086IYV8-F1
#
_cell.length_a   1.000
_cell.length_b   1.000
_cell.length_c   1.000
_cell.angle_alpha   90.00
_cell.angle_beta   90.00
_cell.angle_gamma   90.00
#
_symmetry.space_group_name_H-M   'P 1'
#
loop_
_entity.id
_entity.type
_entity.pdbx_description
1 polymer ?
#
loop_
_entity_poly.entity_id
_entity_poly.type
_entity_poly.pdbx_seq_one_letter_code
_entity_poly.pdbx_strand_id
1 'polypeptide(L)'
;MKIGSSAIWIKAVTLIGILLMSICRADMTLDEVEATLQFKIETDALSVTINPDGPLNFLRGYIYQKMECMYNKRFFAPEINTKYSLEEDPKYFQKYIHIRDEQKDRAYTALSASEMDMYAEKYHNHLIELFPSPTGDITIETRGNQSFVQFLRAEETEKHSLKILAMLLLFSEGVKIPIKVNNTVLEVYETDKKDQIYFEVPMVIPWLDPVINKTNDYQQKKVKQLISFFQKNATNQKVLSMM
;
A
#
# COMPACT_ATOMS: atom_id res chain seq x y z
N MET A 1 -50.44 -15.62 -20.28
CA MET A 1 -49.56 -14.44 -20.14
C MET A 1 -48.51 -14.73 -19.05
N LYS A 2 -47.41 -15.40 -19.41
CA LYS A 2 -46.36 -15.88 -18.46
C LYS A 2 -44.95 -15.47 -18.91
N ILE A 3 -44.81 -14.28 -19.50
CA ILE A 3 -43.54 -13.82 -20.08
C ILE A 3 -42.71 -13.02 -19.05
N GLY A 4 -43.32 -12.51 -17.96
CA GLY A 4 -42.63 -11.67 -16.97
C GLY A 4 -41.70 -12.41 -16.01
N SER A 5 -41.98 -13.67 -15.67
CA SER A 5 -41.19 -14.42 -14.66
C SER A 5 -39.80 -14.79 -15.18
N SER A 6 -39.69 -15.18 -16.45
CA SER A 6 -38.41 -15.57 -17.07
C SER A 6 -37.43 -14.39 -17.16
N ALA A 7 -37.91 -13.19 -17.47
CA ALA A 7 -37.07 -12.01 -17.60
C ALA A 7 -36.48 -11.56 -16.26
N ILE A 8 -37.23 -11.72 -15.16
CA ILE A 8 -36.77 -11.41 -13.81
C ILE A 8 -35.68 -12.38 -13.37
N TRP A 9 -35.86 -13.68 -13.65
CA TRP A 9 -34.87 -14.71 -13.35
C TRP A 9 -33.56 -14.50 -14.14
N ILE A 10 -33.65 -14.17 -15.42
CA ILE A 10 -32.47 -13.86 -16.25
C ILE A 10 -31.71 -12.68 -15.64
N LYS A 11 -32.40 -11.57 -15.32
CA LYS A 11 -31.78 -10.39 -14.70
C LYS A 11 -31.13 -10.68 -13.34
N ALA A 12 -31.78 -11.49 -12.50
CA ALA A 12 -31.23 -11.90 -11.21
C ALA A 12 -29.96 -12.75 -11.36
N VAL A 13 -29.95 -13.71 -12.29
CA VAL A 13 -28.76 -14.52 -12.60
C VAL A 13 -27.65 -13.65 -13.17
N THR A 14 -27.97 -12.67 -14.02
CA THR A 14 -26.95 -11.75 -14.57
C THR A 14 -26.35 -10.89 -13.45
N LEU A 15 -27.17 -10.37 -12.54
CA LEU A 15 -26.71 -9.56 -11.41
C LEU A 15 -25.84 -10.38 -10.44
N ILE A 16 -26.23 -11.62 -10.13
CA ILE A 16 -25.43 -12.54 -9.31
C ILE A 16 -24.11 -12.86 -10.02
N GLY A 17 -24.12 -13.08 -11.34
CA GLY A 17 -22.91 -13.28 -12.14
C GLY A 17 -21.98 -12.07 -12.09
N ILE A 18 -22.52 -10.85 -12.22
CA ILE A 18 -21.75 -9.60 -12.09
C ILE A 18 -21.21 -9.43 -10.67
N LEU A 19 -22.00 -9.74 -9.64
CA LEU A 19 -21.57 -9.73 -8.24
C LEU A 19 -20.44 -10.74 -8.01
N LEU A 20 -20.57 -11.98 -8.51
CA LEU A 20 -19.53 -13.01 -8.42
C LEU A 20 -18.27 -12.59 -9.18
N MET A 21 -18.39 -12.05 -10.40
CA MET A 21 -17.25 -11.50 -11.16
C MET A 21 -16.60 -10.29 -10.47
N SER A 22 -17.37 -9.47 -9.75
CA SER A 22 -16.83 -8.38 -8.92
C SER A 22 -16.20 -8.85 -7.61
N ILE A 23 -16.60 -10.04 -7.13
CA ILE A 23 -16.04 -10.72 -5.95
C ILE A 23 -14.81 -11.57 -6.34
N CYS A 24 -14.67 -11.93 -7.62
CA CYS A 24 -13.41 -12.33 -8.23
C CYS A 24 -12.45 -11.13 -8.22
N ARG A 25 -11.97 -10.83 -7.02
CA ARG A 25 -10.63 -10.30 -6.80
C ARG A 25 -9.67 -11.13 -7.66
N ALA A 26 -8.55 -10.54 -8.04
CA ALA A 26 -7.44 -11.26 -8.65
C ALA A 26 -6.95 -12.36 -7.69
N ASP A 27 -7.67 -13.48 -7.62
CA ASP A 27 -7.32 -14.67 -6.87
C ASP A 27 -6.52 -15.50 -7.86
N MET A 28 -5.20 -15.26 -7.83
CA MET A 28 -4.25 -16.03 -8.62
C MET A 28 -4.20 -17.43 -8.02
N THR A 29 -4.55 -18.43 -8.83
CA THR A 29 -4.44 -19.84 -8.44
C THR A 29 -2.97 -20.21 -8.17
N LEU A 30 -2.72 -21.25 -7.38
CA LEU A 30 -1.35 -21.69 -7.10
C LEU A 30 -0.59 -22.00 -8.40
N ASP A 31 -1.25 -22.64 -9.36
CA ASP A 31 -0.67 -22.96 -10.67
C ASP A 31 -0.29 -21.69 -11.45
N GLU A 32 -1.11 -20.63 -11.41
CA GLU A 32 -0.78 -19.34 -12.04
C GLU A 32 0.38 -18.63 -11.34
N VAL A 33 0.46 -18.72 -10.00
CA VAL A 33 1.60 -18.20 -9.23
C VAL A 33 2.89 -18.93 -9.62
N GLU A 34 2.86 -20.26 -9.68
CA GLU A 34 4.00 -21.09 -10.08
C GLU A 34 4.44 -20.81 -11.52
N ALA A 35 3.48 -20.67 -12.45
CA ALA A 35 3.77 -20.30 -13.83
C ALA A 35 4.43 -18.91 -13.93
N THR A 36 3.97 -17.94 -13.14
CA THR A 36 4.53 -16.58 -13.14
C THR A 36 5.96 -16.55 -12.60
N LEU A 37 6.32 -17.43 -11.65
CA LEU A 37 7.69 -17.56 -11.16
C LEU A 37 8.67 -18.05 -12.24
N GLN A 38 8.19 -18.78 -13.24
CA GLN A 38 9.00 -19.25 -14.37
C GLN A 38 9.10 -18.20 -15.50
N PHE A 39 8.40 -17.06 -15.37
CA PHE A 39 8.38 -16.04 -16.42
C PHE A 39 9.74 -15.35 -16.54
N LYS A 40 10.29 -15.38 -17.75
CA LYS A 40 11.50 -14.64 -18.10
C LYS A 40 11.13 -13.29 -18.68
N ILE A 41 11.67 -12.23 -18.09
CA ILE A 41 11.57 -10.88 -18.63
C ILE A 41 12.70 -10.75 -19.66
N GLU A 42 12.34 -10.83 -20.94
CA GLU A 42 13.29 -10.57 -22.02
C GLU A 42 13.68 -9.10 -22.02
N THR A 43 14.98 -8.82 -21.94
CA THR A 43 15.54 -7.48 -22.17
C THR A 43 16.55 -7.56 -23.30
N ASP A 44 16.82 -6.43 -23.95
CA ASP A 44 17.71 -6.34 -25.12
C ASP A 44 19.14 -6.84 -24.85
N ALA A 45 19.55 -6.95 -23.58
CA ALA A 45 20.90 -7.39 -23.18
C ALA A 45 20.92 -8.80 -22.54
N LEU A 46 19.97 -9.14 -21.66
CA LEU A 46 19.92 -10.41 -20.90
C LEU A 46 18.48 -10.74 -20.46
N SER A 47 18.11 -12.02 -20.42
CA SER A 47 16.85 -12.43 -19.78
C SER A 47 16.96 -12.29 -18.26
N VAL A 48 16.11 -11.49 -17.63
CA VAL A 48 16.05 -11.33 -16.17
C VAL A 48 14.88 -12.16 -15.63
N THR A 49 15.10 -12.87 -14.52
CA THR A 49 14.04 -13.61 -13.81
C THR A 49 13.80 -12.98 -12.44
N ILE A 50 12.57 -13.03 -11.96
CA ILE A 50 12.26 -12.69 -10.57
C ILE A 50 13.02 -13.66 -9.67
N ASN A 51 13.69 -13.15 -8.64
CA ASN A 51 14.42 -13.98 -7.69
C ASN A 51 13.41 -14.85 -6.92
N PRO A 52 13.42 -16.20 -7.09
CA PRO A 52 12.48 -17.07 -6.38
C PRO A 52 12.73 -17.06 -4.86
N ASP A 53 13.92 -16.71 -4.40
CA ASP A 53 14.23 -16.62 -2.97
C ASP A 53 14.02 -15.19 -2.41
N GLY A 54 13.66 -14.25 -3.28
CA GLY A 54 13.47 -12.84 -2.95
C GLY A 54 12.09 -12.50 -2.37
N PRO A 55 11.95 -11.30 -1.78
CA PRO A 55 10.66 -10.79 -1.27
C PRO A 55 9.57 -10.67 -2.34
N LEU A 56 9.94 -10.40 -3.60
CA LEU A 56 9.02 -10.32 -4.74
C LEU A 56 8.58 -11.68 -5.30
N ASN A 57 8.93 -12.80 -4.66
CA ASN A 57 8.36 -14.09 -5.03
C ASN A 57 6.83 -14.06 -4.86
N PHE A 58 6.09 -14.27 -5.96
CA PHE A 58 4.63 -14.30 -5.97
C PHE A 58 4.02 -15.37 -5.05
N LEU A 59 4.66 -16.52 -4.88
CA LEU A 59 4.26 -17.55 -3.91
C LEU A 59 4.37 -17.04 -2.49
N ARG A 60 5.42 -16.28 -2.15
CA ARG A 60 5.51 -15.62 -0.85
C ARG A 60 4.39 -14.59 -0.69
N GLY A 61 4.08 -13.80 -1.71
CA GLY A 61 2.93 -12.90 -1.71
C GLY A 61 1.61 -13.61 -1.40
N TYR A 62 1.36 -14.74 -2.06
CA TYR A 62 0.18 -15.59 -1.81
C TYR A 62 0.14 -16.13 -0.38
N ILE A 63 1.27 -16.67 0.10
CA ILE A 63 1.40 -17.18 1.47
C ILE A 63 1.17 -16.06 2.49
N TYR A 64 1.76 -14.88 2.29
CA TYR A 64 1.61 -13.73 3.17
C TYR A 64 0.15 -13.28 3.29
N GLN A 65 -0.59 -13.35 2.19
CA GLN A 65 -2.02 -13.07 2.20
C GLN A 65 -2.79 -14.14 2.99
N LYS A 66 -2.53 -15.43 2.76
CA LYS A 66 -3.20 -16.54 3.47
C LYS A 66 -2.88 -16.59 4.96
N MET A 67 -1.66 -16.20 5.34
CA MET A 67 -1.21 -16.10 6.73
C MET A 67 -1.60 -14.77 7.39
N GLU A 68 -2.27 -13.89 6.66
CA GLU A 68 -2.65 -12.54 7.12
C GLU A 68 -1.45 -11.76 7.67
N CYS A 69 -0.27 -11.91 7.05
CA CYS A 69 0.96 -11.28 7.53
C CYS A 69 0.84 -9.76 7.65
N MET A 70 0.11 -9.11 6.74
CA MET A 70 -0.16 -7.67 6.84
C MET A 70 -1.05 -7.32 8.03
N TYR A 71 -2.05 -8.15 8.34
CA TYR A 71 -2.87 -8.00 9.55
C TYR A 71 -2.00 -8.08 10.79
N ASN A 72 -1.20 -9.15 10.86
CA ASN A 72 -0.35 -9.40 12.00
C ASN A 72 0.72 -8.31 12.17
N LYS A 73 1.34 -7.86 11.09
CA LYS A 73 2.31 -6.78 11.11
C LYS A 73 1.69 -5.45 11.53
N ARG A 74 0.46 -5.15 11.11
CA ARG A 74 -0.21 -3.88 11.43
C ARG A 74 -0.72 -3.81 12.86
N PHE A 75 -1.14 -4.93 13.47
CA PHE A 75 -1.78 -4.93 14.79
C PHE A 75 -0.95 -5.54 15.92
N PHE A 76 0.05 -6.37 15.62
CA PHE A 76 0.82 -7.10 16.63
C PHE A 76 2.33 -6.88 16.56
N ALA A 77 2.82 -6.03 15.65
CA ALA A 77 4.24 -5.68 15.62
C ALA A 77 4.64 -4.96 16.92
N PRO A 78 5.73 -5.37 17.59
CA PRO A 78 6.19 -4.74 18.84
C PRO A 78 6.64 -3.30 18.64
N GLU A 79 6.90 -2.87 17.40
CA GLU A 79 7.23 -1.49 17.05
C GLU A 79 6.00 -0.59 16.88
N ILE A 80 4.79 -1.12 17.05
CA ILE A 80 3.53 -0.35 17.04
C ILE A 80 3.00 -0.25 18.48
N ASN A 81 2.85 0.99 18.94
CA ASN A 81 2.16 1.30 20.18
C ASN A 81 0.65 1.27 19.94
N THR A 82 0.02 0.15 20.31
CA THR A 82 -1.42 -0.07 20.17
C THR A 82 -2.20 0.63 21.29
N LYS A 83 -3.21 1.42 20.93
CA LYS A 83 -4.07 2.08 21.92
C LYS A 83 -5.22 1.18 22.39
N TYR A 84 -5.16 0.76 23.65
CA TYR A 84 -6.25 0.09 24.37
C TYR A 84 -6.60 0.83 25.66
N SER A 85 -7.84 0.67 26.13
CA SER A 85 -8.29 1.03 27.48
C SER A 85 -9.12 -0.09 28.09
N LEU A 86 -9.12 -0.12 29.41
CA LEU A 86 -9.91 -1.03 30.23
C LEU A 86 -10.84 -0.18 31.08
N GLU A 87 -12.14 -0.42 30.96
CA GLU A 87 -13.17 0.29 31.73
C GLU A 87 -14.03 -0.72 32.47
N GLU A 88 -14.53 -0.39 33.66
CA GLU A 88 -15.49 -1.25 34.35
C GLU A 88 -16.85 -1.20 33.64
N ASP A 89 -17.49 -2.35 33.48
CA ASP A 89 -18.83 -2.43 32.90
C ASP A 89 -19.84 -1.88 33.93
N PRO A 90 -20.51 -0.76 33.64
CA PRO A 90 -21.42 -0.14 34.60
C PRO A 90 -22.64 -1.01 34.92
N LYS A 91 -22.90 -2.06 34.14
CA LYS A 91 -24.05 -2.96 34.31
C LYS A 91 -23.72 -4.22 35.12
N TYR A 92 -22.45 -4.60 35.25
CA TYR A 92 -22.06 -5.88 35.85
C TYR A 92 -20.87 -5.73 36.79
N PHE A 93 -21.04 -6.16 38.05
CA PHE A 93 -19.97 -6.16 39.04
C PHE A 93 -18.79 -7.03 38.57
N GLN A 94 -17.57 -6.51 38.66
CA GLN A 94 -16.31 -7.18 38.29
C GLN A 94 -16.19 -7.61 36.82
N LYS A 95 -16.96 -6.98 35.92
CA LYS A 95 -16.77 -7.16 34.49
C LYS A 95 -16.05 -5.94 33.91
N TYR A 96 -15.09 -6.17 33.03
CA TYR A 96 -14.36 -5.11 32.35
C TYR A 96 -14.69 -5.09 30.85
N ILE A 97 -14.76 -3.90 30.29
CA ILE A 97 -14.90 -3.62 28.87
C ILE A 97 -13.50 -3.29 28.34
N HIS A 98 -13.05 -4.08 27.37
CA HIS A 98 -11.85 -3.80 26.61
C HIS A 98 -12.22 -2.92 25.41
N ILE A 99 -11.61 -1.73 25.34
CA ILE A 99 -11.83 -0.80 24.24
C ILE A 99 -10.53 -0.68 23.47
N ARG A 100 -10.60 -0.93 22.16
CA ARG A 100 -9.51 -0.77 21.21
C ARG A 100 -9.79 0.44 20.33
N ASP A 101 -8.77 1.25 20.11
CA ASP A 101 -8.84 2.38 19.18
C ASP A 101 -7.67 2.28 18.18
N GLU A 102 -7.88 1.55 17.09
CA GLU A 102 -6.90 1.26 16.05
C GLU A 102 -6.46 2.53 15.30
N GLN A 103 -7.30 3.57 15.29
CA GLN A 103 -6.99 4.86 14.68
C GLN A 103 -5.94 5.64 15.48
N LYS A 104 -5.79 5.33 16.77
CA LYS A 104 -4.81 5.96 17.66
C LYS A 104 -3.47 5.22 17.70
N ASP A 105 -3.30 4.18 16.90
CA ASP A 105 -2.01 3.50 16.76
C ASP A 105 -0.93 4.42 16.24
N ARG A 106 0.27 4.26 16.79
CA ARG A 106 1.46 5.01 16.40
C ARG A 106 2.66 4.09 16.43
N ALA A 107 3.66 4.36 15.62
CA ALA A 107 4.95 3.72 15.83
C ALA A 107 5.51 4.11 17.21
N TYR A 108 6.26 3.21 17.84
CA TYR A 108 7.07 3.58 18.98
C TYR A 108 8.08 4.66 18.58
N THR A 109 8.19 5.69 19.42
CA THR A 109 9.19 6.75 19.25
C THR A 109 10.57 6.18 19.56
N ALA A 110 11.54 6.41 18.67
CA ALA A 110 12.91 5.97 18.88
C ALA A 110 13.46 6.54 20.19
N LEU A 111 13.85 5.66 21.12
CA LEU A 111 14.41 6.05 22.42
C LEU A 111 15.87 6.51 22.30
N SER A 112 16.56 6.05 21.26
CA SER A 112 17.94 6.39 20.98
C SER A 112 18.08 7.02 19.60
N ALA A 113 19.16 7.76 19.38
CA ALA A 113 19.53 8.25 18.05
C ALA A 113 20.14 7.16 17.14
N SER A 114 19.96 5.87 17.50
CA SER A 114 20.33 4.74 16.65
C SER A 114 19.62 4.86 15.31
N GLU A 115 20.38 4.74 14.23
CA GLU A 115 19.84 4.77 12.86
C GLU A 115 18.72 3.73 12.66
N MET A 116 18.82 2.57 13.30
CA MET A 116 17.82 1.51 13.17
C MET A 116 16.55 1.79 13.94
N ASP A 117 16.64 2.39 15.13
CA ASP A 117 15.45 2.76 15.90
C ASP A 117 14.67 3.84 15.14
N MET A 118 15.39 4.82 14.58
CA MET A 118 14.81 5.85 13.72
C MET A 118 14.20 5.28 12.42
N TYR A 119 14.85 4.27 11.82
CA TYR A 119 14.31 3.56 10.67
C TYR A 119 13.02 2.83 11.05
N ALA A 120 13.05 2.06 12.14
CA ALA A 120 11.90 1.27 12.60
C ALA A 120 10.69 2.17 12.92
N GLU A 121 10.90 3.30 13.60
CA GLU A 121 9.86 4.29 13.84
C GLU A 121 9.25 4.80 12.52
N LYS A 122 10.09 5.23 11.56
CA LYS A 122 9.62 5.76 10.27
C LYS A 122 8.91 4.71 9.43
N TYR A 123 9.45 3.49 9.37
CA TYR A 123 8.86 2.37 8.67
C TYR A 123 7.45 2.08 9.19
N HIS A 124 7.29 1.94 10.51
CA HIS A 124 5.98 1.61 11.09
C HIS A 124 5.00 2.78 11.01
N ASN A 125 5.46 4.03 11.04
CA ASN A 125 4.60 5.18 10.75
C ASN A 125 4.07 5.12 9.31
N HIS A 126 4.94 4.87 8.32
CA HIS A 126 4.51 4.71 6.93
C HIS A 126 3.59 3.49 6.73
N LEU A 127 3.84 2.38 7.43
CA LEU A 127 2.97 1.20 7.42
C LEU A 127 1.55 1.55 7.92
N ILE A 128 1.45 2.27 9.03
CA ILE A 128 0.17 2.71 9.60
C ILE A 128 -0.57 3.66 8.64
N GLU A 129 0.15 4.56 7.98
CA GLU A 129 -0.43 5.52 7.03
C GLU A 129 -0.91 4.88 5.73
N LEU A 130 -0.16 3.89 5.21
CA LEU A 130 -0.53 3.16 4.00
C LEU A 130 -1.67 2.17 4.22
N PHE A 131 -1.74 1.60 5.43
CA PHE A 131 -2.70 0.58 5.81
C PHE A 131 -3.45 0.97 7.09
N PRO A 132 -4.26 2.04 7.06
CA PRO A 132 -5.05 2.44 8.21
C PRO A 132 -6.17 1.44 8.54
N SER A 133 -6.69 1.58 9.76
CA SER A 133 -7.86 0.82 10.23
C SER A 133 -8.87 1.77 10.89
N PRO A 134 -9.72 2.45 10.08
CA PRO A 134 -10.72 3.38 10.62
C PRO A 134 -11.90 2.68 11.31
N THR A 135 -12.17 1.41 10.98
CA THR A 135 -13.33 0.66 11.47
C THR A 135 -12.96 -0.68 12.10
N GLY A 136 -11.68 -0.89 12.45
CA GLY A 136 -11.16 -2.17 12.93
C GLY A 136 -10.53 -3.03 11.83
N ASP A 137 -11.03 -2.94 10.59
CA ASP A 137 -10.44 -3.62 9.43
C ASP A 137 -9.35 -2.79 8.74
N ILE A 138 -8.30 -3.47 8.28
CA ILE A 138 -7.24 -2.84 7.47
C ILE A 138 -7.79 -2.49 6.10
N THR A 139 -7.52 -1.26 5.69
CA THR A 139 -7.85 -0.76 4.37
C THR A 139 -6.70 0.08 3.84
N ILE A 140 -6.68 0.28 2.52
CA ILE A 140 -5.83 1.28 1.87
C ILE A 140 -6.58 2.62 1.69
N GLU A 141 -7.89 2.60 1.92
CA GLU A 141 -8.76 3.75 1.73
C GLU A 141 -8.63 4.72 2.89
N THR A 142 -8.32 5.98 2.58
CA THR A 142 -8.22 7.02 3.59
C THR A 142 -9.00 8.25 3.11
N ARG A 143 -9.73 8.89 4.02
CA ARG A 143 -10.52 10.10 3.73
C ARG A 143 -9.68 11.38 3.70
N GLY A 144 -8.36 11.29 3.93
CA GLY A 144 -7.47 12.45 3.98
C GLY A 144 -6.95 12.87 2.60
N ASN A 145 -6.83 14.18 2.39
CA ASN A 145 -6.35 14.86 1.18
C ASN A 145 -4.87 14.65 0.80
N GLN A 146 -4.13 13.86 1.58
CA GLN A 146 -2.72 13.52 1.36
C GLN A 146 -2.49 12.00 1.36
N SER A 147 -3.54 11.23 1.09
CA SER A 147 -3.47 9.78 0.99
C SER A 147 -2.63 9.34 -0.19
N PHE A 148 -1.80 8.31 0.00
CA PHE A 148 -1.06 7.70 -1.10
C PHE A 148 -2.00 7.11 -2.17
N VAL A 149 -3.10 6.48 -1.76
CA VAL A 149 -4.08 5.93 -2.73
C VAL A 149 -4.79 7.02 -3.52
N GLN A 150 -5.11 8.16 -2.89
CA GLN A 150 -5.68 9.29 -3.63
C GLN A 150 -4.68 9.86 -4.63
N PHE A 151 -3.40 9.96 -4.24
CA PHE A 151 -2.34 10.35 -5.17
C PHE A 151 -2.27 9.41 -6.36
N LEU A 152 -2.25 8.09 -6.14
CA LEU A 152 -2.24 7.10 -7.21
C LEU A 152 -3.50 7.15 -8.09
N ARG A 153 -4.65 7.61 -7.60
CA ARG A 153 -5.91 7.66 -8.36
C ARG A 153 -6.21 9.03 -8.97
N ALA A 154 -5.35 10.03 -8.76
CA ALA A 154 -5.56 11.33 -9.35
C ALA A 154 -5.40 11.28 -10.87
N GLU A 155 -6.18 12.07 -11.60
CA GLU A 155 -6.27 12.07 -13.06
C GLU A 155 -4.89 12.10 -13.75
N GLU A 156 -4.00 12.97 -13.29
CA GLU A 156 -2.67 13.13 -13.89
C GLU A 156 -1.68 12.01 -13.50
N THR A 157 -1.97 11.26 -12.44
CA THR A 157 -1.11 10.21 -11.87
C THR A 157 -1.59 8.80 -12.21
N GLU A 158 -2.89 8.60 -12.48
CA GLU A 158 -3.54 7.28 -12.65
C GLU A 158 -2.86 6.41 -13.71
N LYS A 159 -2.50 7.01 -14.85
CA LYS A 159 -1.77 6.31 -15.93
C LYS A 159 -0.37 5.81 -15.52
N HIS A 160 0.17 6.30 -14.41
CA HIS A 160 1.51 5.98 -13.89
C HIS A 160 1.47 5.21 -12.56
N SER A 161 0.31 4.90 -11.99
CA SER A 161 0.19 4.33 -10.64
C SER A 161 0.92 3.01 -10.49
N LEU A 162 0.78 2.10 -11.46
CA LEU A 162 1.49 0.83 -11.46
C LEU A 162 3.01 1.01 -11.57
N LYS A 163 3.47 2.02 -12.32
CA LYS A 163 4.90 2.35 -12.41
C LYS A 163 5.45 2.90 -11.09
N ILE A 164 4.66 3.70 -10.38
CA ILE A 164 5.02 4.23 -9.06
C ILE A 164 5.07 3.10 -8.02
N LEU A 165 4.10 2.20 -8.03
CA LEU A 165 4.11 1.01 -7.16
C LEU A 165 5.31 0.11 -7.46
N ALA A 166 5.58 -0.16 -8.73
CA ALA A 166 6.75 -0.93 -9.15
C ALA A 166 8.06 -0.25 -8.72
N MET A 167 8.17 1.07 -8.82
CA MET A 167 9.32 1.82 -8.33
C MET A 167 9.55 1.63 -6.83
N LEU A 168 8.49 1.67 -6.00
CA LEU A 168 8.61 1.42 -4.56
C LEU A 168 9.06 -0.02 -4.26
N LEU A 169 8.53 -1.00 -5.00
CA LEU A 169 8.93 -2.41 -4.88
C LEU A 169 10.40 -2.62 -5.29
N LEU A 170 10.84 -1.98 -6.36
CA LEU A 170 12.23 -2.03 -6.79
C LEU A 170 13.17 -1.38 -5.76
N PHE A 171 12.75 -0.30 -5.11
CA PHE A 171 13.50 0.25 -3.98
C PHE A 171 13.65 -0.74 -2.81
N SER A 172 12.63 -1.56 -2.50
CA SER A 172 12.75 -2.60 -1.46
C SER A 172 13.71 -3.73 -1.83
N GLU A 173 13.93 -4.00 -3.11
CA GLU A 173 14.93 -4.96 -3.61
C GLU A 173 16.34 -4.36 -3.74
N GLY A 174 16.49 -3.09 -3.34
CA GLY A 174 17.72 -2.34 -3.43
C GLY A 174 18.14 -1.90 -4.83
N VAL A 175 17.19 -1.85 -5.76
CA VAL A 175 17.42 -1.31 -7.10
C VAL A 175 17.47 0.22 -7.03
N LYS A 176 18.57 0.79 -7.55
CA LYS A 176 18.76 2.24 -7.57
C LYS A 176 18.07 2.85 -8.80
N ILE A 177 16.88 3.42 -8.58
CA ILE A 177 16.16 4.18 -9.60
C ILE A 177 16.48 5.67 -9.47
N PRO A 178 16.95 6.35 -10.54
CA PRO A 178 17.17 7.79 -10.52
C PRO A 178 15.81 8.52 -10.50
N ILE A 179 15.55 9.22 -9.40
CA ILE A 179 14.33 10.03 -9.24
C ILE A 179 14.65 11.38 -8.62
N LYS A 180 13.79 12.36 -8.90
CA LYS A 180 13.72 13.66 -8.22
C LYS A 180 12.31 13.83 -7.70
N VAL A 181 12.18 13.93 -6.37
CA VAL A 181 10.90 14.13 -5.70
C VAL A 181 10.94 15.41 -4.87
N ASN A 182 10.04 16.35 -5.15
CA ASN A 182 9.91 17.59 -4.40
C ASN A 182 8.42 17.87 -4.08
N ASN A 183 8.10 19.10 -3.68
CA ASN A 183 6.72 19.44 -3.28
C ASN A 183 5.79 19.69 -4.49
N THR A 184 6.33 19.75 -5.71
CA THR A 184 5.59 20.09 -6.93
C THR A 184 5.56 18.95 -7.94
N VAL A 185 6.60 18.12 -8.02
CA VAL A 185 6.71 17.07 -9.03
C VAL A 185 7.52 15.86 -8.51
N LEU A 186 7.16 14.68 -9.03
CA LEU A 186 7.96 13.46 -9.01
C LEU A 186 8.41 13.20 -10.45
N GLU A 187 9.72 13.28 -10.70
CA GLU A 187 10.36 12.94 -11.97
C GLU A 187 11.11 11.62 -11.80
N VAL A 188 10.88 10.67 -12.70
CA VAL A 188 11.62 9.41 -12.79
C VAL A 188 12.43 9.43 -14.08
N TYR A 189 13.73 9.16 -13.99
CA TYR A 189 14.64 9.22 -15.13
C TYR A 189 14.96 7.83 -15.66
N GLU A 190 15.37 7.77 -16.92
CA GLU A 190 15.96 6.59 -17.54
C GLU A 190 17.32 6.28 -16.89
N THR A 191 17.62 5.00 -16.68
CA THR A 191 18.85 4.59 -15.99
C THR A 191 20.08 4.80 -16.87
N ASP A 192 19.96 4.53 -18.17
CA ASP A 192 21.08 4.53 -19.13
C ASP A 192 21.24 5.86 -19.88
N LYS A 193 20.28 6.78 -19.73
CA LYS A 193 20.24 8.05 -20.46
C LYS A 193 20.21 9.19 -19.47
N LYS A 194 21.34 9.87 -19.36
CA LYS A 194 21.51 11.01 -18.47
C LYS A 194 20.44 12.06 -18.75
N ASP A 195 19.72 12.45 -17.71
CA ASP A 195 18.71 13.52 -17.71
C ASP A 195 17.48 13.30 -18.62
N GLN A 196 17.27 12.08 -19.15
CA GLN A 196 16.04 11.74 -19.86
C GLN A 196 14.94 11.33 -18.87
N ILE A 197 13.83 12.07 -18.84
CA ILE A 197 12.66 11.74 -18.03
C ILE A 197 11.92 10.54 -18.65
N TYR A 198 11.73 9.48 -17.88
CA TYR A 198 10.91 8.32 -18.21
C TYR A 198 9.42 8.61 -17.98
N PHE A 199 9.07 9.19 -16.84
CA PHE A 199 7.77 9.84 -16.61
C PHE A 199 7.87 10.88 -15.51
N GLU A 200 6.90 11.79 -15.48
CA GLU A 200 6.71 12.74 -14.40
C GLU A 200 5.24 12.76 -13.97
N VAL A 201 5.01 13.05 -12.69
CA VAL A 201 3.68 13.25 -12.13
C VAL A 201 3.66 14.45 -11.17
N PRO A 202 2.59 15.24 -11.16
CA PRO A 202 2.45 16.37 -10.25
C PRO A 202 2.30 15.89 -8.80
N MET A 203 2.99 16.56 -7.88
CA MET A 203 2.87 16.36 -6.43
C MET A 203 1.90 17.33 -5.78
N VAL A 204 1.17 18.09 -6.59
CA VAL A 204 0.06 18.96 -6.20
C VAL A 204 -1.17 18.41 -6.87
N ILE A 205 -2.15 17.97 -6.07
CA ILE A 205 -3.35 17.32 -6.59
C ILE A 205 -4.59 18.11 -6.14
N PRO A 206 -5.54 18.37 -7.04
CA PRO A 206 -6.81 18.96 -6.68
C PRO A 206 -7.61 18.00 -5.80
N TRP A 207 -8.10 18.49 -4.66
CA TRP A 207 -8.97 17.72 -3.78
C TRP A 207 -10.21 18.54 -3.46
N LEU A 208 -11.37 17.91 -3.62
CA LEU A 208 -12.67 18.49 -3.25
C LEU A 208 -12.84 18.36 -1.74
N ASP A 209 -12.86 19.50 -1.06
CA ASP A 209 -13.19 19.54 0.36
C ASP A 209 -14.68 19.25 0.55
N PRO A 210 -15.06 18.14 1.21
CA PRO A 210 -16.46 17.77 1.36
C PRO A 210 -17.22 18.69 2.33
N VAL A 211 -16.52 19.46 3.18
CA VAL A 211 -17.12 20.40 4.13
C VAL A 211 -17.38 21.75 3.47
N ILE A 212 -16.41 22.25 2.70
CA ILE A 212 -16.47 23.58 2.07
C ILE A 212 -17.06 23.51 0.65
N ASN A 213 -17.16 22.31 0.07
CA ASN A 213 -17.56 22.05 -1.33
C ASN A 213 -16.74 22.87 -2.34
N LYS A 214 -15.44 22.99 -2.07
CA LYS A 214 -14.48 23.71 -2.91
C LYS A 214 -13.28 22.84 -3.19
N THR A 215 -12.85 22.82 -4.45
CA THR A 215 -11.59 22.19 -4.85
C THR A 215 -10.42 23.09 -4.47
N ASN A 216 -9.48 22.55 -3.70
CA ASN A 216 -8.20 23.20 -3.42
C ASN A 216 -7.06 22.28 -3.82
N ASP A 217 -5.92 22.89 -4.15
CA ASP A 217 -4.71 22.18 -4.53
C ASP A 217 -3.90 21.82 -3.28
N TYR A 218 -3.61 20.53 -3.10
CA TYR A 218 -2.85 20.04 -1.95
C TYR A 218 -1.51 19.45 -2.36
N GLN A 219 -0.44 19.98 -1.77
CA GLN A 219 0.88 19.37 -1.82
C GLN A 219 0.86 18.02 -1.12
N GLN A 220 1.30 16.98 -1.82
CA GLN A 220 1.29 15.59 -1.36
C GLN A 220 2.53 15.29 -0.49
N LYS A 221 2.62 15.98 0.66
CA LYS A 221 3.78 15.92 1.56
C LYS A 221 4.05 14.52 2.11
N LYS A 222 2.99 13.77 2.47
CA LYS A 222 3.10 12.40 2.96
C LYS A 222 3.63 11.45 1.89
N VAL A 223 3.14 11.58 0.66
CA VAL A 223 3.62 10.82 -0.50
C VAL A 223 5.10 11.11 -0.76
N LYS A 224 5.51 12.38 -0.73
CA LYS A 224 6.92 12.76 -0.85
C LYS A 224 7.77 12.08 0.22
N GLN A 225 7.34 12.14 1.48
CA GLN A 225 8.06 11.53 2.61
C GLN A 225 8.21 10.01 2.40
N LEU A 226 7.14 9.34 2.00
CA LEU A 226 7.13 7.91 1.70
C LEU A 226 8.12 7.56 0.59
N ILE A 227 8.02 8.21 -0.59
CA ILE A 227 8.91 7.93 -1.73
C ILE A 227 10.37 8.20 -1.36
N SER A 228 10.63 9.32 -0.66
CA SER A 228 11.98 9.67 -0.21
C SER A 228 12.53 8.66 0.80
N PHE A 229 11.67 8.10 1.67
CA PHE A 229 12.04 7.07 2.62
C PHE A 229 12.48 5.79 1.91
N PHE A 230 11.72 5.29 0.94
CA PHE A 230 12.10 4.11 0.16
C PHE A 230 13.38 4.37 -0.65
N GLN A 231 13.47 5.51 -1.35
CA GLN A 231 14.66 5.87 -2.12
C GLN A 231 15.93 5.91 -1.25
N LYS A 232 15.86 6.53 -0.07
CA LYS A 232 17.01 6.64 0.84
C LYS A 232 17.48 5.26 1.32
N ASN A 233 16.55 4.35 1.61
CA ASN A 233 16.87 3.05 2.19
C ASN A 233 17.17 1.97 1.15
N ALA A 234 16.88 2.20 -0.14
CA ALA A 234 17.17 1.26 -1.22
C ALA A 234 18.65 0.84 -1.33
N THR A 235 19.59 1.64 -0.83
CA THR A 235 21.03 1.27 -0.86
C THR A 235 21.62 1.04 0.54
N ASN A 236 20.78 1.06 1.57
CA ASN A 236 21.22 0.87 2.94
C ASN A 236 21.38 -0.62 3.24
N GLN A 237 22.63 -1.11 3.21
CA GLN A 237 22.97 -2.52 3.44
C GLN A 237 22.44 -3.07 4.77
N LYS A 238 22.38 -2.23 5.82
CA LYS A 238 21.87 -2.65 7.12
C LYS A 238 20.35 -2.84 7.12
N VAL A 239 19.63 -2.05 6.32
CA VAL A 239 18.20 -2.22 6.11
C VAL A 239 17.93 -3.44 5.23
N LEU A 240 18.65 -3.56 4.12
CA LEU A 240 18.49 -4.67 3.17
C LEU A 240 18.79 -6.02 3.81
N SER A 241 19.74 -6.12 4.74
CA SER A 241 20.04 -7.36 5.44
C SER A 241 18.97 -7.80 6.46
N MET A 242 17.97 -6.96 6.72
CA MET A 242 16.85 -7.26 7.61
C MET A 242 15.55 -7.63 6.87
N MET A 243 15.53 -7.47 5.54
CA MET A 243 14.39 -7.79 4.67
C MET A 243 14.51 -9.20 4.12
#